data_AF-A0A3E0B0H1-F1
#
_entry.id   AF-A0A3E0B0H1-F1
#
_cell.length_a   1.000
_cell.length_b   1.000
_cell.length_c   1.000
_cell.angle_alpha   90.00
_cell.angle_beta   90.00
_cell.angle_gamma   90.00
#
_symmetry.space_group_name_H-M   'P 1'
#
loop_
_entity.id
_entity.type
_entity.pdbx_description
1 polymer ?
#
loop_
_entity_poly.entity_id
_entity_poly.type
_entity_poly.pdbx_seq_one_letter_code
_entity_poly.pdbx_strand_id
1 'polypeptide(L)'
;MIIESFSILDFRTKEARTFEFQNGTNLIISNGNTEGKSSLLKSLYYTLGFDVRQFPSGWNKDDMYFQVRVNIGNQKFNITRQKNSFRVSDNDEIMNVKEYSEWLSQKLNIYMELPNVYTKTLSLAYSSALILPFYIDQDDSWEGTLYRRVTDTLNQYSGVPQNIFESIFLLSDEEVTQLKNDIAIDNSKKNSVESTITSFFEIVEEYKKENEEVVEITKIDKKVLKNDIDKYLRMLNDFNKQVTSYKMKLLNKQEQLDLQKQELIELEKLLDMNKNRYSTIKSECNYCHSKLTKEKSLTRLDLSNNFYEISILKDTVEKEISKLSIEIDDLKLDKENVDEEIDTLNERIQKSKELLTIDEYVKAAARTEAINEMENLIEKQVELKVSLEQNLVKLRKTLAELNKEKKDLRKTIENRYNELIINMKTIFSKTNLNELDFMKFKKIDGSGIDKNKKYLAYYLIYFNLLREYGTYTIPFCMDSFIKNEISGDNAIEMFGAIEKYFFDSNNQSFFSIVSENLKHFENTKEYNQVEVNGKLLLKENYDKVSLKFHFE
;
A
#
# COMPACT_ATOMS: atom_id res chain seq x y z
N MET A 1 7.22 13.23 -10.44
CA MET A 1 8.21 13.48 -9.36
C MET A 1 9.53 13.89 -10.00
N ILE A 2 10.28 14.83 -9.40
CA ILE A 2 11.64 15.21 -9.81
C ILE A 2 12.57 15.15 -8.60
N ILE A 3 13.70 14.49 -8.70
CA ILE A 3 14.72 14.39 -7.65
C ILE A 3 15.72 15.53 -7.82
N GLU A 4 15.88 16.37 -6.79
CA GLU A 4 16.81 17.50 -6.81
C GLU A 4 18.21 17.09 -6.31
N SER A 5 18.26 16.31 -5.22
CA SER A 5 19.53 15.90 -4.62
C SER A 5 19.38 14.60 -3.82
N PHE A 6 20.50 13.93 -3.62
CA PHE A 6 20.59 12.72 -2.82
C PHE A 6 21.82 12.75 -1.91
N SER A 7 21.60 12.55 -0.62
CA SER A 7 22.64 12.53 0.40
C SER A 7 22.75 11.14 1.00
N ILE A 8 23.99 10.66 1.10
CA ILE A 8 24.33 9.39 1.74
C ILE A 8 25.26 9.70 2.90
N LEU A 9 24.96 9.13 4.07
CA LEU A 9 25.77 9.25 5.27
C LEU A 9 25.99 7.86 5.87
N ASP A 10 27.24 7.42 5.92
CA ASP A 10 27.68 6.22 6.63
C ASP A 10 28.17 6.63 8.03
N PHE A 11 27.40 6.25 9.04
CA PHE A 11 27.69 6.64 10.42
C PHE A 11 28.77 5.75 11.08
N ARG A 12 29.08 4.58 10.50
CA ARG A 12 30.16 3.72 11.02
C ARG A 12 31.51 4.19 10.55
N THR A 13 31.65 4.47 9.26
CA THR A 13 32.93 4.91 8.68
C THR A 13 33.14 6.42 8.80
N LYS A 14 32.09 7.16 9.19
CA LYS A 14 32.03 8.62 9.26
C LYS A 14 32.33 9.25 7.91
N GLU A 15 31.63 8.79 6.88
CA GLU A 15 31.80 9.24 5.50
C GLU A 15 30.45 9.65 4.93
N ALA A 16 30.43 10.71 4.12
CA ALA A 16 29.21 11.16 3.50
C ALA A 16 29.45 11.82 2.15
N ARG A 17 28.39 11.98 1.37
CA ARG A 17 28.38 12.80 0.14
C ARG A 17 26.96 13.20 -0.23
N THR A 18 26.80 14.39 -0.81
CA THR A 18 25.58 14.78 -1.54
C THR A 18 25.86 14.80 -3.03
N PHE A 19 24.91 14.29 -3.80
CA PHE A 19 24.84 14.35 -5.25
C PHE A 19 23.68 15.28 -5.64
N GLU A 20 23.93 16.18 -6.58
CA GLU A 20 22.94 17.13 -7.09
C GLU A 20 22.51 16.69 -8.50
N PHE A 21 21.22 16.81 -8.79
CA PHE A 21 20.62 16.36 -10.03
C PHE A 21 19.81 17.47 -10.69
N GLN A 22 19.56 17.32 -11.98
CA GLN A 22 18.77 18.25 -12.76
C GLN A 22 17.53 17.57 -13.31
N ASN A 23 16.54 18.36 -13.73
CA ASN A 23 15.45 17.82 -14.53
C ASN A 23 16.00 17.28 -15.87
N GLY A 24 15.30 16.33 -16.47
CA GLY A 24 15.78 15.63 -17.67
C GLY A 24 16.86 14.59 -17.37
N THR A 25 17.81 14.43 -18.28
CA THR A 25 18.75 13.30 -18.26
C THR A 25 19.95 13.56 -17.35
N ASN A 26 20.20 12.63 -16.42
CA ASN A 26 21.32 12.61 -15.49
C ASN A 26 22.21 11.39 -15.79
N LEU A 27 23.42 11.65 -16.29
CA LEU A 27 24.44 10.63 -16.52
C LEU A 27 25.29 10.44 -15.27
N ILE A 28 25.29 9.22 -14.73
CA ILE A 28 26.17 8.83 -13.63
C ILE A 28 27.44 8.24 -14.23
N ILE A 29 28.54 8.98 -14.14
CA ILE A 29 29.76 8.71 -14.92
C ILE A 29 30.89 8.29 -13.98
N SER A 30 31.63 7.26 -14.39
CA SER A 30 32.85 6.85 -13.69
C SER A 30 33.90 6.30 -14.68
N ASN A 31 35.16 6.26 -14.28
CA ASN A 31 36.25 5.75 -15.11
C ASN A 31 36.26 4.22 -15.21
N GLY A 32 35.77 3.53 -14.19
CA GLY A 32 35.74 2.07 -14.13
C GLY A 32 34.39 1.49 -13.70
N ASN A 33 34.22 0.17 -13.83
CA ASN A 33 32.99 -0.53 -13.46
C ASN A 33 32.75 -0.64 -11.95
N THR A 34 33.78 -0.47 -11.12
CA THR A 34 33.73 -0.70 -9.66
C THR A 34 33.74 0.58 -8.81
N GLU A 35 33.50 1.74 -9.40
CA GLU A 35 33.62 3.04 -8.73
C GLU A 35 32.32 3.53 -8.06
N GLY A 36 31.33 2.65 -7.86
CA GLY A 36 30.16 2.95 -7.04
C GLY A 36 28.94 3.55 -7.76
N LYS A 37 28.90 3.55 -9.11
CA LYS A 37 27.70 3.93 -9.89
C LYS A 37 26.44 3.18 -9.44
N SER A 38 26.53 1.86 -9.38
CA SER A 38 25.41 1.00 -8.95
C SER A 38 25.09 1.19 -7.48
N SER A 39 26.08 1.40 -6.61
CA SER A 39 25.82 1.73 -5.20
C SER A 39 25.01 3.02 -5.07
N LEU A 40 25.30 4.05 -5.87
CA LEU A 40 24.57 5.31 -5.88
C LEU A 40 23.11 5.11 -6.35
N LEU A 41 22.91 4.51 -7.53
CA LEU A 41 21.56 4.34 -8.10
C LEU A 41 20.69 3.39 -7.28
N LYS A 42 21.23 2.24 -6.86
CA LYS A 42 20.51 1.30 -5.97
C LYS A 42 20.12 1.99 -4.66
N SER A 43 21.02 2.78 -4.06
CA SER A 43 20.71 3.52 -2.83
C SER A 43 19.64 4.59 -3.05
N LEU A 44 19.65 5.28 -4.19
CA LEU A 44 18.64 6.28 -4.53
C LEU A 44 17.24 5.65 -4.59
N TYR A 45 17.09 4.58 -5.37
CA TYR A 45 15.79 3.88 -5.52
C TYR A 45 15.37 3.16 -4.25
N TYR A 46 16.34 2.65 -3.48
CA TYR A 46 16.09 2.17 -2.13
C TYR A 46 15.49 3.25 -1.24
N THR A 47 16.01 4.47 -1.27
CA THR A 47 15.49 5.59 -0.48
C THR A 47 14.08 5.99 -0.90
N LEU A 48 13.77 5.92 -2.20
CA LEU A 48 12.42 6.15 -2.72
C LEU A 48 11.41 5.07 -2.30
N GLY A 49 11.86 3.94 -1.76
CA GLY A 49 11.01 2.85 -1.26
C GLY A 49 11.05 1.58 -2.08
N PHE A 50 11.96 1.44 -3.05
CA PHE A 50 12.14 0.20 -3.79
C PHE A 50 13.04 -0.77 -3.02
N ASP A 51 12.56 -1.97 -2.72
CA ASP A 51 13.38 -2.95 -2.00
C ASP A 51 14.34 -3.69 -2.96
N VAL A 52 15.46 -3.04 -3.28
CA VAL A 52 16.50 -3.57 -4.19
C VAL A 52 17.03 -4.89 -3.65
N ARG A 53 16.96 -5.95 -4.48
CA ARG A 53 17.33 -7.30 -4.08
C ARG A 53 18.78 -7.46 -3.64
N GLN A 54 19.73 -6.84 -4.37
CA GLN A 54 21.16 -7.03 -4.16
C GLN A 54 21.92 -5.72 -4.29
N PHE A 55 22.70 -5.40 -3.26
CA PHE A 55 23.67 -4.30 -3.27
C PHE A 55 25.09 -4.82 -3.57
N PRO A 56 25.97 -3.97 -4.13
CA PRO A 56 27.36 -4.33 -4.37
C PRO A 56 28.08 -4.77 -3.09
N SER A 57 29.01 -5.73 -3.22
CA SER A 57 29.78 -6.24 -2.08
C SER A 57 30.51 -5.10 -1.34
N GLY A 58 30.44 -5.11 -0.01
CA GLY A 58 31.02 -4.09 0.85
C GLY A 58 30.18 -2.81 1.01
N TRP A 59 29.06 -2.67 0.29
CA TRP A 59 28.12 -1.56 0.48
C TRP A 59 27.06 -1.92 1.53
N ASN A 60 27.35 -1.68 2.81
CA ASN A 60 26.43 -1.99 3.89
C ASN A 60 25.38 -0.88 4.09
N LYS A 61 24.25 -1.00 3.39
CA LYS A 61 23.13 -0.04 3.49
C LYS A 61 22.56 0.10 4.90
N ASP A 62 22.72 -0.90 5.77
CA ASP A 62 22.15 -0.90 7.11
C ASP A 62 22.93 0.00 8.08
N ASP A 63 24.16 0.37 7.69
CA ASP A 63 25.04 1.31 8.40
C ASP A 63 24.93 2.74 7.86
N MET A 64 23.92 3.01 7.02
CA MET A 64 23.78 4.26 6.31
C MET A 64 22.41 4.91 6.52
N TYR A 65 22.42 6.24 6.48
CA TYR A 65 21.24 7.07 6.26
C TYR A 65 21.26 7.58 4.82
N PHE A 66 20.11 7.51 4.19
CA PHE A 66 19.92 8.02 2.85
C PHE A 66 18.81 9.06 2.86
N GLN A 67 19.04 10.22 2.26
CA GLN A 67 18.04 11.28 2.16
C GLN A 67 17.97 11.80 0.74
N VAL A 68 16.78 11.73 0.16
CA VAL A 68 16.49 12.28 -1.16
C VAL A 68 15.60 13.51 -1.01
N ARG A 69 15.95 14.59 -1.72
CA ARG A 69 15.09 15.76 -1.86
C ARG A 69 14.35 15.64 -3.18
N VAL A 70 13.03 15.67 -3.13
CA VAL A 70 12.17 15.51 -4.30
C VAL A 70 11.15 16.65 -4.39
N ASN A 71 10.78 16.99 -5.62
CA ASN A 71 9.61 17.79 -5.92
C ASN A 71 8.50 16.87 -6.45
N ILE A 72 7.35 16.87 -5.79
CA ILE A 72 6.14 16.15 -6.22
C ILE A 72 5.04 17.19 -6.41
N GLY A 73 4.61 17.35 -7.67
CA GLY A 73 3.75 18.48 -8.04
C GLY A 73 4.46 19.81 -7.81
N ASN A 74 3.91 20.64 -6.92
CA ASN A 74 4.47 21.93 -6.55
C ASN A 74 5.06 21.96 -5.12
N GLN A 75 5.23 20.79 -4.50
CA GLN A 75 5.69 20.67 -3.12
C GLN A 75 7.01 19.93 -3.03
N LYS A 76 7.91 20.42 -2.18
CA LYS A 76 9.21 19.81 -1.93
C LYS A 76 9.15 18.94 -0.69
N PHE A 77 9.70 17.73 -0.80
CA PHE A 77 9.79 16.78 0.29
C PHE A 77 11.24 16.32 0.47
N ASN A 78 11.66 16.16 1.72
CA ASN A 78 12.82 15.34 2.04
C ASN A 78 12.32 13.97 2.47
N ILE A 79 12.78 12.90 1.82
CA ILE A 79 12.49 11.52 2.20
C ILE A 79 13.80 10.92 2.71
N THR A 80 13.80 10.49 3.96
CA THR A 80 14.95 9.85 4.60
C THR A 80 14.63 8.39 4.87
N ARG A 81 15.51 7.47 4.49
CA ARG A 81 15.37 6.03 4.77
C ARG A 81 16.56 5.53 5.57
N GLN A 82 16.26 4.71 6.58
CA GLN A 82 17.22 3.86 7.27
C GLN A 82 16.55 2.51 7.53
N LYS A 83 17.13 1.44 6.97
CA LYS A 83 16.53 0.09 6.98
C LYS A 83 15.07 0.08 6.51
N ASN A 84 14.13 -0.19 7.42
CA ASN A 84 12.69 -0.27 7.14
C ASN A 84 11.92 0.94 7.67
N SER A 85 12.63 1.96 8.15
CA SER A 85 12.08 3.19 8.71
C SER A 85 12.28 4.35 7.74
N PHE A 86 11.23 5.14 7.57
CA PHE A 86 11.18 6.32 6.71
C PHE A 86 10.83 7.55 7.55
N ARG A 87 11.40 8.69 7.21
CA ARG A 87 11.01 10.02 7.72
C ARG A 87 10.76 10.92 6.52
N VAL A 88 9.70 11.71 6.55
CA VAL A 88 9.36 12.65 5.47
C VAL A 88 9.16 14.05 6.02
N SER A 89 9.50 15.08 5.27
CA SER A 89 9.51 16.46 5.82
C SER A 89 8.13 17.06 6.14
N ASP A 90 7.04 16.40 5.75
CA ASP A 90 5.67 16.84 6.02
C ASP A 90 4.92 15.94 7.01
N ASN A 91 5.63 15.00 7.65
CA ASN A 91 5.12 14.16 8.72
C ASN A 91 6.23 13.95 9.76
N ASP A 92 5.97 14.37 10.99
CA ASP A 92 6.93 14.25 12.09
C ASP A 92 7.07 12.80 12.57
N GLU A 93 6.09 11.94 12.28
CA GLU A 93 6.15 10.53 12.65
C GLU A 93 7.04 9.73 11.68
N ILE A 94 7.83 8.83 12.26
CA ILE A 94 8.53 7.80 11.48
C ILE A 94 7.48 6.90 10.83
N MET A 95 7.73 6.44 9.62
CA MET A 95 6.87 5.50 8.91
C MET A 95 7.59 4.18 8.70
N ASN A 96 6.89 3.07 8.91
CA ASN A 96 7.31 1.77 8.39
C ASN A 96 7.09 1.71 6.87
N VAL A 97 7.51 0.62 6.22
CA VAL A 97 7.38 0.44 4.77
C VAL A 97 5.93 0.57 4.27
N LYS A 98 4.94 0.09 5.04
CA LYS A 98 3.52 0.16 4.65
C LYS A 98 3.00 1.59 4.72
N GLU A 99 3.21 2.25 5.86
CA GLU A 99 2.81 3.66 6.08
C GLU A 99 3.48 4.58 5.04
N TYR A 100 4.76 4.36 4.75
CA TYR A 100 5.46 5.10 3.70
C TYR A 100 4.89 4.82 2.31
N SER A 101 4.49 3.57 2.02
CA SER A 101 3.85 3.24 0.74
C SER A 101 2.50 3.94 0.58
N GLU A 102 1.72 4.02 1.65
CA GLU A 102 0.46 4.77 1.71
C GLU A 102 0.71 6.27 1.48
N TRP A 103 1.69 6.85 2.19
CA TRP A 103 2.10 8.25 2.00
C TRP A 103 2.54 8.52 0.55
N LEU A 104 3.42 7.69 -0.01
CA LEU A 104 3.93 7.87 -1.37
C LEU A 104 2.81 7.78 -2.41
N SER A 105 1.89 6.82 -2.24
CA SER A 105 0.72 6.67 -3.10
C SER A 105 -0.16 7.92 -3.05
N GLN A 106 -0.44 8.45 -1.86
CA GLN A 106 -1.22 9.68 -1.68
C GLN A 106 -0.54 10.88 -2.34
N LYS A 107 0.77 11.09 -2.13
CA LYS A 107 1.49 12.24 -2.70
C LYS A 107 1.58 12.19 -4.22
N LEU A 108 1.64 11.00 -4.80
CA LEU A 108 1.65 10.79 -6.25
C LEU A 108 0.23 10.65 -6.84
N ASN A 109 -0.81 10.72 -6.02
CA ASN A 109 -2.21 10.46 -6.41
C ASN A 109 -2.38 9.11 -7.15
N ILE A 110 -1.74 8.07 -6.62
CA ILE A 110 -1.77 6.72 -7.16
C ILE A 110 -2.80 5.90 -6.38
N TYR A 111 -3.70 5.27 -7.13
CA TYR A 111 -4.58 4.24 -6.62
C TYR A 111 -4.25 2.93 -7.35
N MET A 112 -3.49 2.06 -6.67
CA MET A 112 -3.09 0.75 -7.19
C MET A 112 -3.34 -0.29 -6.11
N GLU A 113 -4.36 -1.12 -6.30
CA GLU A 113 -4.57 -2.31 -5.50
C GLU A 113 -4.13 -3.55 -6.27
N LEU A 114 -3.41 -4.44 -5.58
CA LEU A 114 -2.91 -5.69 -6.16
C LEU A 114 -3.44 -6.89 -5.36
N PRO A 115 -3.83 -7.97 -6.06
CA PRO A 115 -4.35 -9.18 -5.43
C PRO A 115 -3.23 -9.92 -4.70
N ASN A 116 -3.35 -10.01 -3.38
CA ASN A 116 -2.40 -10.69 -2.52
C ASN A 116 -2.50 -12.21 -2.70
N VAL A 117 -1.37 -12.90 -2.84
CA VAL A 117 -1.32 -14.35 -3.09
C VAL A 117 -1.80 -15.17 -1.89
N TYR A 118 -1.69 -14.64 -0.67
CA TYR A 118 -2.03 -15.32 0.57
C TYR A 118 -3.50 -15.05 0.96
N THR A 119 -3.91 -13.79 1.06
CA THR A 119 -5.26 -13.43 1.50
C THR A 119 -6.31 -13.56 0.39
N LYS A 120 -5.87 -13.56 -0.88
CA LYS A 120 -6.74 -13.50 -2.08
C LYS A 120 -7.59 -12.24 -2.17
N THR A 121 -7.29 -11.22 -1.36
CA THR A 121 -7.95 -9.91 -1.39
C THR A 121 -7.09 -8.90 -2.12
N LEU A 122 -7.72 -7.85 -2.64
CA LEU A 122 -7.03 -6.65 -3.08
C LEU A 122 -6.45 -5.92 -1.86
N SER A 123 -5.30 -5.30 -2.05
CA SER A 123 -4.61 -4.52 -1.03
C SER A 123 -3.76 -3.47 -1.72
N LEU A 124 -3.63 -2.30 -1.08
CA LEU A 124 -2.78 -1.23 -1.59
C LEU A 124 -1.37 -1.74 -1.89
N ALA A 125 -0.87 -1.41 -3.07
CA ALA A 125 0.45 -1.79 -3.53
C ALA A 125 1.54 -1.08 -2.72
N TYR A 126 2.56 -1.84 -2.31
CA TYR A 126 3.72 -1.27 -1.62
C TYR A 126 4.59 -0.49 -2.61
N SER A 127 5.39 0.45 -2.11
CA SER A 127 6.27 1.33 -2.91
C SER A 127 7.14 0.58 -3.93
N SER A 128 7.59 -0.64 -3.61
CA SER A 128 8.32 -1.49 -4.56
C SER A 128 7.54 -1.76 -5.85
N ALA A 129 6.22 -2.01 -5.76
CA ALA A 129 5.38 -2.23 -6.94
C ALA A 129 5.17 -0.94 -7.73
N LEU A 130 5.06 0.20 -7.05
CA LEU A 130 4.91 1.52 -7.70
C LEU A 130 6.17 1.90 -8.50
N ILE A 131 7.35 1.57 -7.97
CA ILE A 131 8.64 1.97 -8.55
C ILE A 131 9.13 0.97 -9.61
N LEU A 132 8.71 -0.30 -9.53
CA LEU A 132 9.19 -1.38 -10.40
C LEU A 132 9.26 -1.01 -11.90
N PRO A 133 8.24 -0.38 -12.50
CA PRO A 133 8.24 -0.11 -13.94
C PRO A 133 9.25 0.95 -14.38
N PHE A 134 9.82 1.69 -13.43
CA PHE A 134 10.73 2.82 -13.67
C PHE A 134 12.20 2.47 -13.38
N TYR A 135 12.50 1.24 -12.92
CA TYR A 135 13.83 0.84 -12.46
C TYR A 135 14.35 -0.42 -13.15
N ILE A 136 15.53 -0.30 -13.77
CA ILE A 136 16.28 -1.41 -14.39
C ILE A 136 17.61 -1.55 -13.68
N ASP A 137 17.76 -2.68 -12.99
CA ASP A 137 18.98 -3.09 -12.29
C ASP A 137 20.02 -3.69 -13.24
N GLN A 138 21.31 -3.41 -12.99
CA GLN A 138 22.44 -3.96 -13.76
C GLN A 138 22.50 -5.49 -13.75
N ASP A 139 22.17 -6.11 -12.61
CA ASP A 139 22.47 -7.51 -12.33
C ASP A 139 21.23 -8.39 -12.47
N ASP A 140 20.06 -7.88 -12.09
CA ASP A 140 18.86 -8.72 -12.01
C ASP A 140 17.86 -8.51 -13.16
N SER A 141 18.03 -7.49 -14.02
CA SER A 141 17.05 -7.21 -15.10
C SER A 141 17.31 -7.94 -16.42
N TRP A 142 18.56 -8.30 -16.72
CA TRP A 142 18.96 -8.75 -18.06
C TRP A 142 18.81 -10.26 -18.29
N GLU A 143 18.06 -10.94 -17.41
CA GLU A 143 17.82 -12.36 -17.49
C GLU A 143 16.52 -12.77 -16.79
N GLY A 144 15.79 -13.73 -17.37
CA GLY A 144 14.59 -14.29 -16.76
C GLY A 144 13.36 -13.49 -17.16
N THR A 145 12.32 -13.54 -16.34
CA THR A 145 11.09 -12.77 -16.64
C THR A 145 11.33 -11.28 -16.41
N LEU A 146 10.99 -10.45 -17.40
CA LEU A 146 11.07 -8.98 -17.30
C LEU A 146 10.50 -8.49 -15.96
N TYR A 147 11.23 -7.60 -15.29
CA TYR A 147 10.89 -6.95 -14.01
C TYR A 147 10.75 -7.88 -12.78
N ARG A 148 10.88 -9.20 -12.90
CA ARG A 148 10.57 -10.09 -11.75
C ARG A 148 11.70 -10.27 -10.74
N ARG A 149 12.96 -10.16 -11.16
CA ARG A 149 14.12 -10.55 -10.35
C ARG A 149 14.76 -9.45 -9.51
N VAL A 150 14.29 -8.21 -9.67
CA VAL A 150 14.92 -7.00 -9.10
C VAL A 150 14.54 -6.72 -7.63
N THR A 151 13.49 -7.38 -7.13
CA THR A 151 13.05 -7.31 -5.73
C THR A 151 12.31 -8.60 -5.34
N ASP A 152 12.45 -9.03 -4.09
CA ASP A 152 11.76 -10.22 -3.58
C ASP A 152 10.38 -9.88 -2.95
N THR A 153 10.11 -8.59 -2.69
CA THR A 153 8.87 -8.11 -2.04
C THR A 153 7.61 -8.29 -2.89
N LEU A 154 7.76 -8.44 -4.20
CA LEU A 154 6.65 -8.57 -5.13
C LEU A 154 6.02 -9.97 -5.16
N ASN A 155 6.67 -10.97 -4.56
CA ASN A 155 6.16 -12.33 -4.49
C ASN A 155 4.84 -12.44 -3.70
N GLN A 156 4.50 -11.42 -2.90
CA GLN A 156 3.21 -11.32 -2.21
C GLN A 156 2.03 -11.03 -3.13
N TYR A 157 2.26 -10.58 -4.37
CA TYR A 157 1.21 -10.20 -5.31
C TYR A 157 1.13 -11.19 -6.48
N SER A 158 -0.10 -11.50 -6.90
CA SER A 158 -0.34 -12.32 -8.10
C SER A 158 -0.35 -11.47 -9.36
N GLY A 159 -0.04 -12.08 -10.52
CA GLY A 159 -0.10 -11.40 -11.82
C GLY A 159 0.98 -10.34 -12.05
N VAL A 160 1.96 -10.20 -11.17
CA VAL A 160 3.07 -9.24 -11.32
C VAL A 160 4.10 -9.74 -12.34
N PRO A 161 4.60 -8.89 -13.26
CA PRO A 161 4.38 -7.43 -13.33
C PRO A 161 3.15 -6.97 -14.13
N GLN A 162 2.43 -7.88 -14.80
CA GLN A 162 1.29 -7.51 -15.66
C GLN A 162 0.26 -6.63 -14.95
N ASN A 163 -0.20 -7.01 -13.76
CA ASN A 163 -1.21 -6.25 -13.00
C ASN A 163 -0.74 -4.84 -12.62
N ILE A 164 0.58 -4.64 -12.41
CA ILE A 164 1.15 -3.32 -12.13
C ILE A 164 1.00 -2.42 -13.37
N PHE A 165 1.40 -2.93 -14.54
CA PHE A 165 1.26 -2.19 -15.79
C PHE A 165 -0.21 -1.97 -16.16
N GLU A 166 -1.11 -2.93 -15.87
CA GLU A 166 -2.55 -2.75 -16.10
C GLU A 166 -3.11 -1.63 -15.23
N SER A 167 -2.72 -1.56 -13.96
CA SER A 167 -3.12 -0.45 -13.09
C SER A 167 -2.56 0.89 -13.59
N ILE A 168 -1.28 0.95 -13.98
CA ILE A 168 -0.65 2.20 -14.47
C ILE A 168 -1.29 2.71 -15.76
N PHE A 169 -1.72 1.81 -16.64
CA PHE A 169 -2.38 2.16 -17.90
C PHE A 169 -3.91 2.28 -17.79
N LEU A 170 -4.48 2.21 -16.58
CA LEU A 170 -5.94 2.19 -16.34
C LEU A 170 -6.67 1.06 -17.08
N LEU A 171 -5.99 -0.06 -17.28
CA LEU A 171 -6.51 -1.27 -17.92
C LEU A 171 -6.93 -2.35 -16.90
N SER A 172 -6.82 -2.10 -15.60
CA SER A 172 -7.24 -3.06 -14.58
C SER A 172 -8.76 -3.25 -14.60
N ASP A 173 -9.22 -4.47 -14.29
CA ASP A 173 -10.64 -4.81 -14.23
C ASP A 173 -11.26 -4.52 -12.84
N GLU A 174 -10.57 -3.82 -11.95
CA GLU A 174 -11.00 -3.58 -10.56
C GLU A 174 -12.35 -2.85 -10.51
N GLU A 175 -12.45 -1.68 -11.13
CA GLU A 175 -13.69 -0.88 -11.20
C GLU A 175 -14.81 -1.64 -11.92
N VAL A 176 -14.46 -2.42 -12.95
CA VAL A 176 -15.41 -3.24 -13.72
C VAL A 176 -15.98 -4.35 -12.82
N THR A 177 -15.13 -4.95 -11.98
CA THR A 177 -15.50 -6.00 -11.03
C THR A 177 -16.35 -5.42 -9.91
N GLN A 178 -15.99 -4.25 -9.38
CA GLN A 178 -16.78 -3.55 -8.36
C GLN A 178 -18.19 -3.23 -8.87
N LEU A 179 -18.32 -2.63 -10.06
CA LEU A 179 -19.62 -2.36 -10.67
C LEU A 179 -20.46 -3.64 -10.89
N LYS A 180 -19.82 -4.75 -11.28
CA LYS A 180 -20.52 -6.04 -11.41
C LYS A 180 -21.01 -6.56 -10.06
N ASN A 181 -20.23 -6.41 -8.99
CA ASN A 181 -20.62 -6.79 -7.63
C ASN A 181 -21.78 -5.93 -7.13
N ASP A 182 -21.73 -4.61 -7.33
CA ASP A 182 -22.81 -3.69 -6.96
C ASP A 182 -24.11 -4.06 -7.69
N ILE A 183 -24.03 -4.35 -9.00
CA ILE A 183 -25.17 -4.86 -9.77
C ILE A 183 -25.70 -6.18 -9.19
N ALA A 184 -24.83 -7.10 -8.78
CA ALA A 184 -25.26 -8.38 -8.20
C ALA A 184 -25.96 -8.19 -6.84
N ILE A 185 -25.43 -7.30 -5.99
CA ILE A 185 -26.02 -6.92 -4.70
C ILE A 185 -27.40 -6.28 -4.89
N ASP A 186 -27.51 -5.31 -5.81
CA ASP A 186 -28.79 -4.63 -6.04
C ASP A 186 -29.84 -5.54 -6.68
N ASN A 187 -29.44 -6.49 -7.53
CA ASN A 187 -30.36 -7.52 -8.02
C ASN A 187 -30.83 -8.46 -6.90
N SER A 188 -29.95 -8.85 -5.96
CA SER A 188 -30.37 -9.72 -4.85
C SER A 188 -31.33 -9.00 -3.90
N LYS A 189 -31.05 -7.73 -3.58
CA LYS A 189 -31.95 -6.86 -2.82
C LYS A 189 -33.30 -6.71 -3.51
N LYS A 190 -33.29 -6.42 -4.82
CA LYS A 190 -34.52 -6.32 -5.62
C LYS A 190 -35.37 -7.59 -5.52
N ASN A 191 -34.76 -8.76 -5.73
CA ASN A 191 -35.46 -10.04 -5.65
C ASN A 191 -36.05 -10.29 -4.25
N SER A 192 -35.33 -9.93 -3.18
CA SER A 192 -35.83 -10.02 -1.80
C SER A 192 -36.99 -9.06 -1.52
N VAL A 193 -36.95 -7.86 -2.08
CA VAL A 193 -38.05 -6.88 -1.99
C VAL A 193 -39.27 -7.40 -2.75
N GLU A 194 -39.09 -7.97 -3.94
CA GLU A 194 -40.17 -8.59 -4.72
C GLU A 194 -40.83 -9.76 -3.99
N SER A 195 -40.05 -10.63 -3.34
CA SER A 195 -40.61 -11.72 -2.54
C SER A 195 -41.37 -11.18 -1.33
N THR A 196 -40.83 -10.15 -0.67
CA THR A 196 -41.47 -9.52 0.50
C THR A 196 -42.81 -8.87 0.13
N ILE A 197 -42.86 -8.14 -0.99
CA ILE A 197 -44.09 -7.57 -1.54
C ILE A 197 -45.11 -8.68 -1.79
N THR A 198 -44.69 -9.78 -2.44
CA THR A 198 -45.57 -10.91 -2.74
C THR A 198 -46.16 -11.52 -1.47
N SER A 199 -45.33 -11.80 -0.45
CA SER A 199 -45.78 -12.34 0.83
C SER A 199 -46.71 -11.39 1.58
N PHE A 200 -46.45 -10.09 1.59
CA PHE A 200 -47.37 -9.13 2.22
C PHE A 200 -48.71 -9.06 1.48
N PHE A 201 -48.71 -9.11 0.14
CA PHE A 201 -49.97 -9.19 -0.62
C PHE A 201 -50.75 -10.46 -0.30
N GLU A 202 -50.09 -11.61 -0.21
CA GLU A 202 -50.72 -12.89 0.16
C GLU A 202 -51.35 -12.84 1.56
N ILE A 203 -50.64 -12.28 2.54
CA ILE A 203 -51.13 -12.12 3.92
C ILE A 203 -52.33 -11.17 3.96
N VAL A 204 -52.24 -10.01 3.29
CA VAL A 204 -53.34 -9.04 3.24
C VAL A 204 -54.59 -9.65 2.59
N GLU A 205 -54.42 -10.44 1.52
CA GLU A 205 -55.51 -11.19 0.88
C GLU A 205 -56.12 -12.26 1.80
N GLU A 206 -55.29 -13.00 2.55
CA GLU A 206 -55.74 -14.01 3.51
C GLU A 206 -56.52 -13.37 4.67
N TYR A 207 -56.01 -12.28 5.24
CA TYR A 207 -56.72 -11.50 6.27
C TYR A 207 -58.02 -10.87 5.75
N LYS A 208 -58.07 -10.46 4.48
CA LYS A 208 -59.31 -9.97 3.84
C LYS A 208 -60.34 -11.10 3.66
N LYS A 209 -59.91 -12.33 3.37
CA LYS A 209 -60.78 -13.52 3.27
C LYS A 209 -61.28 -14.01 4.63
N GLU A 210 -60.44 -14.02 5.65
CA GLU A 210 -60.86 -14.34 7.02
C GLU A 210 -61.91 -13.35 7.57
N ASN A 211 -61.98 -12.12 7.04
CA ASN A 211 -63.00 -11.13 7.44
C ASN A 211 -64.41 -11.40 6.88
N GLU A 212 -64.59 -12.31 5.91
CA GLU A 212 -65.94 -12.74 5.48
C GLU A 212 -66.54 -13.83 6.40
N GLU A 213 -65.70 -14.55 7.14
CA GLU A 213 -66.12 -15.57 8.11
C GLU A 213 -65.43 -15.38 9.45
N VAL A 214 -66.06 -14.64 10.38
CA VAL A 214 -65.69 -14.74 11.79
C VAL A 214 -66.90 -15.11 12.63
N VAL A 215 -67.08 -16.43 12.78
CA VAL A 215 -67.55 -17.02 14.02
C VAL A 215 -66.39 -17.00 15.02
N GLU A 216 -66.72 -16.67 16.26
CA GLU A 216 -65.88 -16.70 17.45
C GLU A 216 -64.90 -17.89 17.49
N ILE A 217 -63.69 -17.71 18.03
CA ILE A 217 -63.05 -18.68 18.95
C ILE A 217 -61.73 -18.16 19.58
N THR A 218 -61.73 -18.20 20.92
CA THR A 218 -60.69 -18.55 21.92
C THR A 218 -59.33 -17.83 22.10
N LYS A 219 -59.15 -17.35 23.34
CA LYS A 219 -58.02 -17.47 24.30
C LYS A 219 -56.56 -17.58 23.79
N ILE A 220 -55.75 -16.62 24.25
CA ILE A 220 -54.28 -16.55 24.12
C ILE A 220 -53.59 -17.76 24.78
N ASP A 221 -52.60 -18.33 24.08
CA ASP A 221 -51.78 -19.45 24.54
C ASP A 221 -50.56 -18.99 25.35
N LYS A 222 -50.63 -19.17 26.67
CA LYS A 222 -49.58 -18.84 27.66
C LYS A 222 -48.23 -19.53 27.39
N LYS A 223 -48.15 -20.54 26.52
CA LYS A 223 -46.91 -21.23 26.16
C LYS A 223 -45.96 -20.37 25.32
N VAL A 224 -46.47 -19.55 24.41
CA VAL A 224 -45.65 -18.77 23.48
C VAL A 224 -44.84 -17.71 24.24
N LEU A 225 -45.49 -16.98 25.15
CA LEU A 225 -44.86 -15.93 25.96
C LEU A 225 -43.77 -16.47 26.90
N LYS A 226 -43.94 -17.70 27.41
CA LYS A 226 -42.95 -18.36 28.26
C LYS A 226 -41.69 -18.76 27.47
N ASN A 227 -41.87 -19.19 26.22
CA ASN A 227 -40.76 -19.52 25.33
C ASN A 227 -39.93 -18.28 24.94
N ASP A 228 -40.57 -17.12 24.78
CA ASP A 228 -39.86 -15.86 24.46
C ASP A 228 -38.99 -15.38 25.63
N ILE A 229 -39.48 -15.49 26.87
CA ILE A 229 -38.70 -15.17 28.08
C ILE A 229 -37.49 -16.11 28.21
N ASP A 230 -37.67 -17.41 27.98
CA ASP A 230 -36.57 -18.38 28.02
C ASP A 230 -35.53 -18.12 26.92
N LYS A 231 -35.96 -17.64 25.75
CA LYS A 231 -35.06 -17.21 24.65
C LYS A 231 -34.23 -15.99 25.05
N TYR A 232 -34.84 -14.97 25.67
CA TYR A 232 -34.11 -13.79 26.13
C TYR A 232 -33.12 -14.12 27.25
N LEU A 233 -33.46 -15.01 28.19
CA LEU A 233 -32.53 -15.45 29.24
C LEU A 233 -31.29 -16.17 28.69
N ARG A 234 -31.42 -16.89 27.57
CA ARG A 234 -30.27 -17.50 26.87
C ARG A 234 -29.37 -16.45 26.23
N MET A 235 -29.96 -15.46 25.56
CA MET A 235 -29.22 -14.34 24.96
C MET A 235 -28.45 -13.55 26.03
N LEU A 236 -29.08 -13.27 27.18
CA LEU A 236 -28.45 -12.60 28.32
C LEU A 236 -27.20 -13.35 28.83
N ASN A 237 -27.28 -14.68 28.94
CA ASN A 237 -26.16 -15.49 29.38
C ASN A 237 -24.99 -15.47 28.39
N ASP A 238 -25.26 -15.44 27.09
CA ASP A 238 -24.21 -15.38 26.08
C ASP A 238 -23.56 -13.99 26.00
N PHE A 239 -24.30 -12.89 26.14
CA PHE A 239 -23.72 -11.55 26.25
C PHE A 239 -22.83 -11.40 27.50
N ASN A 240 -23.25 -11.94 28.65
CA ASN A 240 -22.41 -11.94 29.86
C ASN A 240 -21.08 -12.70 29.69
N LYS A 241 -21.05 -13.78 28.90
CA LYS A 241 -19.79 -14.47 28.54
C LYS A 241 -18.89 -13.59 27.66
N GLN A 242 -19.47 -12.85 26.72
CA GLN A 242 -18.72 -11.92 25.88
C GLN A 242 -18.09 -10.79 26.70
N VAL A 243 -18.84 -10.19 27.64
CA VAL A 243 -18.33 -9.19 28.58
C VAL A 243 -17.14 -9.71 29.39
N THR A 244 -17.20 -10.97 29.83
CA THR A 244 -16.10 -11.61 30.57
C THR A 244 -14.84 -11.79 29.70
N SER A 245 -15.02 -12.16 28.43
CA SER A 245 -13.92 -12.27 27.46
C SER A 245 -13.25 -10.92 27.20
N TYR A 246 -14.02 -9.85 27.03
CA TYR A 246 -13.48 -8.49 26.85
C TYR A 246 -12.66 -8.02 28.06
N LYS A 247 -13.13 -8.31 29.29
CA LYS A 247 -12.38 -7.99 30.52
C LYS A 247 -11.00 -8.66 30.56
N MET A 248 -10.91 -9.93 30.17
CA MET A 248 -9.61 -10.64 30.14
C MET A 248 -8.67 -10.07 29.08
N LYS A 249 -9.19 -9.73 27.89
CA LYS A 249 -8.39 -9.12 26.82
C LYS A 249 -7.85 -7.74 27.22
N LEU A 250 -8.70 -6.91 27.83
CA LEU A 250 -8.31 -5.58 28.35
C LEU A 250 -7.18 -5.68 29.36
N LEU A 251 -7.26 -6.62 30.31
CA LEU A 251 -6.23 -6.81 31.33
C LEU A 251 -4.86 -7.17 30.73
N ASN A 252 -4.82 -8.11 29.78
CA ASN A 252 -3.58 -8.51 29.11
C ASN A 252 -2.98 -7.36 28.27
N LYS A 253 -3.83 -6.57 27.60
CA LYS A 253 -3.37 -5.44 26.77
C LYS A 253 -2.86 -4.28 27.63
N GLN A 254 -3.49 -4.03 28.77
CA GLN A 254 -3.03 -3.04 29.73
C GLN A 254 -1.65 -3.40 30.30
N GLU A 255 -1.41 -4.67 30.61
CA GLU A 255 -0.09 -5.15 31.05
C GLU A 255 0.99 -4.90 29.99
N GLN A 256 0.70 -5.17 28.71
CA GLN A 256 1.62 -4.90 27.59
C GLN A 256 1.91 -3.39 27.45
N LEU A 257 0.89 -2.55 27.56
CA LEU A 257 1.03 -1.09 27.47
C LEU A 257 1.92 -0.54 28.58
N ASP A 258 1.74 -1.03 29.79
CA ASP A 258 2.50 -0.57 30.96
C ASP A 258 3.99 -0.99 30.87
N LEU A 259 4.27 -2.17 30.32
CA LEU A 259 5.64 -2.61 30.00
C LEU A 259 6.31 -1.66 28.99
N GLN A 260 5.63 -1.37 27.88
CA GLN A 260 6.17 -0.49 26.84
C GLN A 260 6.42 0.94 27.36
N LYS A 261 5.52 1.48 28.17
CA LYS A 261 5.72 2.78 28.84
C LYS A 261 6.95 2.80 29.73
N GLN A 262 7.26 1.68 30.39
CA GLN A 262 8.49 1.59 31.18
C GLN A 262 9.74 1.62 30.29
N GLU A 263 9.73 0.94 29.15
CA GLU A 263 10.85 0.97 28.20
C GLU A 263 11.08 2.37 27.64
N LEU A 264 10.00 3.10 27.34
CA LEU A 264 10.06 4.49 26.88
C LEU A 264 10.80 5.39 27.89
N ILE A 265 10.42 5.31 29.16
CA ILE A 265 11.05 6.09 30.24
C ILE A 265 12.55 5.77 30.36
N GLU A 266 12.95 4.52 30.13
CA GLU A 266 14.35 4.10 30.16
C GLU A 266 15.13 4.66 28.96
N LEU A 267 14.54 4.65 27.77
CA LEU A 267 15.11 5.19 26.54
C LEU A 267 15.26 6.71 26.57
N GLU A 268 14.26 7.44 27.08
CA GLU A 268 14.32 8.88 27.29
C GLU A 268 15.49 9.29 28.20
N LYS A 269 15.69 8.55 29.30
CA LYS A 269 16.82 8.76 30.21
C LYS A 269 18.16 8.47 29.53
N LEU A 270 18.23 7.42 28.69
CA LEU A 270 19.44 7.11 27.91
C LEU A 270 19.77 8.20 26.89
N LEU A 271 18.78 8.80 26.24
CA LEU A 271 18.97 9.91 25.30
C LEU A 271 19.44 11.19 25.99
N ASP A 272 18.83 11.57 27.12
CA ASP A 272 19.24 12.75 27.89
C ASP A 272 20.71 12.67 28.34
N MET A 273 21.16 11.47 28.73
CA MET A 273 22.56 11.21 29.07
C MET A 273 23.51 11.12 27.87
N ASN A 274 23.00 10.82 26.66
CA ASN A 274 23.81 10.92 25.45
C ASN A 274 24.03 12.39 25.04
N LYS A 275 23.06 13.27 25.36
CA LYS A 275 23.16 14.73 25.18
C LYS A 275 24.06 15.39 26.24
N ASN A 276 24.06 14.91 27.49
CA ASN A 276 24.83 15.46 28.61
C ASN A 276 25.80 14.41 29.20
N ARG A 277 27.12 14.63 29.18
CA ARG A 277 28.18 13.71 29.68
C ARG A 277 28.09 13.39 31.18
N TYR A 278 27.05 12.70 31.64
CA TYR A 278 26.88 12.27 33.02
C TYR A 278 26.93 10.74 33.17
N SER A 279 27.52 10.30 34.29
CA SER A 279 27.66 8.90 34.68
C SER A 279 26.76 8.59 35.89
N THR A 280 25.52 8.15 35.64
CA THR A 280 24.80 7.04 36.33
C THR A 280 23.28 7.19 36.22
N ILE A 281 22.59 6.13 35.75
CA ILE A 281 21.14 5.96 35.92
C ILE A 281 20.90 5.46 37.34
N LYS A 282 20.04 6.15 38.10
CA LYS A 282 19.40 5.62 39.31
C LYS A 282 17.89 5.67 39.09
N SER A 283 17.38 4.75 38.28
CA SER A 283 15.95 4.49 38.17
C SER A 283 15.64 3.09 38.68
N GLU A 284 14.42 2.93 39.16
CA GLU A 284 13.91 1.69 39.71
C GLU A 284 12.88 1.11 38.73
N CYS A 285 12.95 -0.19 38.47
CA CYS A 285 11.95 -0.90 37.67
C CYS A 285 10.60 -0.87 38.40
N ASN A 286 9.52 -0.45 37.73
CA ASN A 286 8.19 -0.33 38.35
C ASN A 286 7.56 -1.70 38.69
N TYR A 287 8.03 -2.80 38.07
CA TYR A 287 7.50 -4.15 38.31
C TYR A 287 8.29 -4.95 39.34
N CYS A 288 9.62 -4.90 39.28
CA CYS A 288 10.48 -5.75 40.11
C CYS A 288 11.38 -4.97 41.08
N HIS A 289 11.27 -3.65 41.10
CA HIS A 289 12.00 -2.75 42.02
C HIS A 289 13.53 -2.83 41.93
N SER A 290 14.06 -3.43 40.86
CA SER A 290 15.49 -3.52 40.63
C SER A 290 16.07 -2.15 40.22
N LYS A 291 17.25 -1.81 40.74
CA LYS A 291 17.99 -0.61 40.31
C LYS A 291 18.55 -0.83 38.91
N LEU A 292 18.01 -0.08 37.95
CA LEU A 292 18.45 -0.04 36.57
C LEU A 292 19.67 0.87 36.46
N THR A 293 20.81 0.29 36.06
CA THR A 293 22.04 1.04 35.73
C THR A 293 22.16 1.17 34.22
N LYS A 294 22.91 2.17 33.73
CA LYS A 294 23.15 2.38 32.29
C LYS A 294 23.54 1.10 31.55
N GLU A 295 24.49 0.34 32.08
CA GLU A 295 24.95 -0.92 31.46
C GLU A 295 23.85 -1.98 31.46
N LYS A 296 23.10 -2.14 32.56
CA LYS A 296 21.98 -3.09 32.61
C LYS A 296 20.86 -2.71 31.65
N SER A 297 20.58 -1.42 31.51
CA SER A 297 19.62 -0.88 30.56
C SER A 297 20.01 -1.18 29.13
N LEU A 298 21.27 -0.88 28.77
CA LEU A 298 21.82 -1.15 27.45
C LEU A 298 21.86 -2.65 27.14
N THR A 299 22.22 -3.52 28.10
CA THR A 299 22.21 -4.98 27.90
C THR A 299 20.78 -5.53 27.80
N ARG A 300 19.84 -5.04 28.60
CA ARG A 300 18.44 -5.47 28.57
C ARG A 300 17.76 -5.11 27.24
N LEU A 301 18.06 -3.91 26.74
CA LEU A 301 17.52 -3.36 25.49
C LEU A 301 18.36 -3.72 24.25
N ASP A 302 19.48 -4.44 24.44
CA ASP A 302 20.43 -4.82 23.39
C ASP A 302 20.96 -3.63 22.55
N LEU A 303 21.46 -2.59 23.23
CA LEU A 303 21.91 -1.32 22.63
C LEU A 303 23.41 -1.05 22.83
N SER A 304 24.04 -0.43 21.83
CA SER A 304 25.47 -0.05 21.83
C SER A 304 25.77 1.37 22.38
N ASN A 305 24.79 2.00 23.03
CA ASN A 305 24.86 3.37 23.59
C ASN A 305 25.07 4.48 22.54
N ASN A 306 24.53 4.30 21.34
CA ASN A 306 24.53 5.29 20.27
C ASN A 306 23.23 6.11 20.31
N PHE A 307 23.33 7.44 20.26
CA PHE A 307 22.16 8.34 20.24
C PHE A 307 21.11 7.94 19.20
N TYR A 308 21.55 7.63 17.97
CA TYR A 308 20.65 7.26 16.88
C TYR A 308 19.95 5.92 17.13
N GLU A 309 20.67 4.94 17.68
CA GLU A 309 20.15 3.60 17.98
C GLU A 309 19.12 3.65 19.11
N ILE A 310 19.41 4.41 20.16
CA ILE A 310 18.49 4.64 21.29
C ILE A 310 17.25 5.39 20.81
N SER A 311 17.41 6.40 19.94
CA SER A 311 16.28 7.18 19.39
C SER A 311 15.35 6.28 18.58
N ILE A 312 15.87 5.39 17.73
CA ILE A 312 15.03 4.49 16.92
C ILE A 312 14.22 3.54 17.81
N LEU A 313 14.84 2.96 18.83
CA LEU A 313 14.13 2.08 19.75
C LEU A 313 13.06 2.86 20.53
N LYS A 314 13.36 4.11 20.94
CA LYS A 314 12.38 5.00 21.56
C LYS A 314 11.16 5.20 20.66
N ASP A 315 11.41 5.56 19.41
CA ASP A 315 10.35 5.84 18.45
C ASP A 315 9.50 4.57 18.16
N THR A 316 10.14 3.40 18.15
CA THR A 316 9.47 2.09 18.01
C THR A 316 8.54 1.81 19.19
N VAL A 317 9.03 2.02 20.40
CA VAL A 317 8.26 1.85 21.64
C VAL A 317 7.10 2.86 21.73
N GLU A 318 7.30 4.13 21.34
CA GLU A 318 6.24 5.15 21.31
C GLU A 318 5.09 4.77 20.37
N LYS A 319 5.42 4.16 19.23
CA LYS A 319 4.42 3.61 18.31
C LYS A 319 3.66 2.42 18.89
N GLU A 320 4.36 1.50 19.55
CA GLU A 320 3.71 0.36 20.20
C GLU A 320 2.76 0.82 21.32
N ILE A 321 3.15 1.83 22.10
CA ILE A 321 2.30 2.46 23.11
C ILE A 321 1.03 3.05 22.47
N SER A 322 1.18 3.78 21.38
CA SER A 322 0.06 4.41 20.67
C SER A 322 -0.91 3.36 20.12
N LYS A 323 -0.38 2.32 19.46
CA LYS A 323 -1.17 1.20 18.94
C LYS A 323 -1.92 0.46 20.05
N LEU A 324 -1.23 0.11 21.14
CA LEU A 324 -1.85 -0.58 22.28
C LEU A 324 -2.93 0.28 22.94
N SER A 325 -2.76 1.60 22.98
CA SER A 325 -3.76 2.52 23.52
C SER A 325 -5.03 2.54 22.68
N ILE A 326 -4.91 2.60 21.34
CA ILE A 326 -6.05 2.51 20.42
C ILE A 326 -6.77 1.16 20.56
N GLU A 327 -6.03 0.04 20.57
CA GLU A 327 -6.61 -1.30 20.75
C GLU A 327 -7.39 -1.42 22.08
N ILE A 328 -6.92 -0.78 23.14
CA ILE A 328 -7.60 -0.76 24.44
C ILE A 328 -8.89 0.06 24.38
N ASP A 329 -8.89 1.21 23.69
CA ASP A 329 -10.07 2.06 23.59
C ASP A 329 -11.16 1.45 22.68
N ASP A 330 -10.78 0.80 21.58
CA ASP A 330 -11.71 0.02 20.75
C ASP A 330 -12.37 -1.11 21.56
N LEU A 331 -11.58 -1.85 22.35
CA LEU A 331 -12.11 -2.92 23.22
C LEU A 331 -13.04 -2.41 24.33
N LYS A 332 -12.89 -1.15 24.77
CA LYS A 332 -13.83 -0.52 25.72
C LYS A 332 -15.15 -0.18 25.02
N LEU A 333 -15.10 0.40 23.82
CA LEU A 333 -16.29 0.72 23.02
C LEU A 333 -17.10 -0.53 22.67
N ASP A 334 -16.42 -1.61 22.24
CA ASP A 334 -17.08 -2.90 21.96
C ASP A 334 -17.79 -3.46 23.20
N LYS A 335 -17.18 -3.31 24.39
CA LYS A 335 -17.78 -3.74 25.64
C LYS A 335 -18.99 -2.87 26.00
N GLU A 336 -18.93 -1.56 25.82
CA GLU A 336 -20.05 -0.64 26.08
C GLU A 336 -21.27 -0.97 25.21
N ASN A 337 -21.06 -1.26 23.91
CA ASN A 337 -22.15 -1.67 23.01
C ASN A 337 -22.86 -2.95 23.50
N VAL A 338 -22.12 -3.95 23.99
CA VAL A 338 -22.71 -5.19 24.52
C VAL A 338 -23.45 -4.94 25.85
N ASP A 339 -22.96 -4.02 26.68
CA ASP A 339 -23.64 -3.63 27.93
C ASP A 339 -24.98 -2.93 27.62
N GLU A 340 -25.06 -2.07 26.59
CA GLU A 340 -26.33 -1.47 26.12
C GLU A 340 -27.33 -2.53 25.60
N GLU A 341 -26.86 -3.55 24.88
CA GLU A 341 -27.72 -4.66 24.44
C GLU A 341 -28.29 -5.46 25.62
N ILE A 342 -27.51 -5.63 26.70
CA ILE A 342 -27.98 -6.27 27.93
C ILE A 342 -29.11 -5.45 28.58
N ASP A 343 -28.98 -4.12 28.63
CA ASP A 343 -29.99 -3.25 29.21
C ASP A 343 -31.31 -3.26 28.41
N THR A 344 -31.24 -3.20 27.08
CA THR A 344 -32.44 -3.29 26.22
C THR A 344 -33.15 -4.65 26.35
N LEU A 345 -32.38 -5.73 26.53
CA LEU A 345 -32.93 -7.07 26.73
C LEU A 345 -33.65 -7.18 28.07
N ASN A 346 -33.10 -6.58 29.13
CA ASN A 346 -33.72 -6.51 30.45
C ASN A 346 -35.04 -5.73 30.41
N GLU A 347 -35.11 -4.62 29.68
CA GLU A 347 -36.36 -3.86 29.48
C GLU A 347 -37.44 -4.68 28.75
N ARG A 348 -37.05 -5.46 27.73
CA ARG A 348 -37.99 -6.32 26.98
C ARG A 348 -38.55 -7.43 27.87
N ILE A 349 -37.71 -8.05 28.70
CA ILE A 349 -38.14 -9.04 29.70
C ILE A 349 -39.14 -8.43 30.69
N GLN A 350 -38.97 -7.16 31.05
CA GLN A 350 -39.88 -6.42 31.94
C GLN A 350 -41.24 -6.16 31.25
N LYS A 351 -41.23 -5.63 30.03
CA LYS A 351 -42.44 -5.33 29.23
C LYS A 351 -43.26 -6.59 28.93
N SER A 352 -42.61 -7.70 28.61
CA SER A 352 -43.29 -8.99 28.38
C SER A 352 -43.98 -9.53 29.64
N LYS A 353 -43.53 -9.17 30.85
CA LYS A 353 -44.20 -9.52 32.11
C LYS A 353 -45.42 -8.63 32.40
N GLU A 354 -45.43 -7.39 31.92
CA GLU A 354 -46.52 -6.43 32.10
C GLU A 354 -47.71 -6.72 31.15
N LEU A 355 -47.44 -7.22 29.93
CA LEU A 355 -48.44 -7.59 28.91
C LEU A 355 -49.39 -8.75 29.30
N LEU A 356 -49.15 -9.44 30.42
CA LEU A 356 -50.01 -10.51 30.94
C LEU A 356 -51.38 -10.02 31.51
N THR A 357 -51.67 -8.72 31.49
CA THR A 357 -52.79 -8.12 32.25
C THR A 357 -53.83 -7.30 31.46
N ILE A 358 -53.74 -7.16 30.12
CA ILE A 358 -54.66 -6.28 29.36
C ILE A 358 -55.15 -6.99 28.08
N ASP A 359 -56.21 -7.79 28.17
CA ASP A 359 -56.64 -8.71 27.10
C ASP A 359 -57.93 -8.30 26.35
N GLU A 360 -58.57 -7.17 26.69
CA GLU A 360 -59.96 -6.93 26.25
C GLU A 360 -60.22 -5.69 25.38
N TYR A 361 -59.24 -4.81 25.11
CA TYR A 361 -59.50 -3.60 24.29
C TYR A 361 -58.91 -3.63 22.86
N VAL A 362 -58.01 -4.56 22.54
CA VAL A 362 -57.12 -4.43 21.37
C VAL A 362 -57.61 -5.15 20.10
N LYS A 363 -58.54 -6.12 20.20
CA LYS A 363 -58.70 -7.13 19.12
C LYS A 363 -59.46 -6.71 17.86
N ALA A 364 -60.23 -5.61 17.86
CA ALA A 364 -60.90 -5.12 16.65
C ALA A 364 -60.19 -3.92 16.01
N ALA A 365 -59.75 -2.95 16.83
CA ALA A 365 -59.01 -1.77 16.35
C ALA A 365 -57.61 -2.13 15.84
N ALA A 366 -56.90 -3.06 16.49
CA ALA A 366 -55.56 -3.45 16.04
C ALA A 366 -55.54 -4.21 14.71
N ARG A 367 -56.65 -4.85 14.31
CA ARG A 367 -56.72 -5.58 13.04
C ARG A 367 -56.86 -4.66 11.84
N THR A 368 -57.68 -3.61 11.95
CA THR A 368 -57.78 -2.56 10.91
C THR A 368 -56.50 -1.74 10.85
N GLU A 369 -55.90 -1.41 12.00
CA GLU A 369 -54.61 -0.72 12.07
C GLU A 369 -53.48 -1.56 11.43
N ALA A 370 -53.45 -2.88 11.68
CA ALA A 370 -52.45 -3.78 11.12
C ALA A 370 -52.55 -3.94 9.59
N ILE A 371 -53.77 -3.95 9.03
CA ILE A 371 -53.97 -3.98 7.57
C ILE A 371 -53.48 -2.66 6.95
N ASN A 372 -53.85 -1.51 7.52
CA ASN A 372 -53.37 -0.21 7.06
C ASN A 372 -51.83 -0.10 7.16
N GLU A 373 -51.24 -0.63 8.23
CA GLU A 373 -49.79 -0.64 8.42
C GLU A 373 -49.10 -1.57 7.40
N MET A 374 -49.67 -2.73 7.08
CA MET A 374 -49.18 -3.63 6.03
C MET A 374 -49.29 -3.00 4.64
N GLU A 375 -50.40 -2.34 4.31
CA GLU A 375 -50.56 -1.64 3.03
C GLU A 375 -49.54 -0.50 2.88
N ASN A 376 -49.28 0.26 3.94
CA ASN A 376 -48.20 1.26 3.99
C ASN A 376 -46.79 0.63 3.83
N LEU A 377 -46.55 -0.56 4.40
CA LEU A 377 -45.30 -1.28 4.22
C LEU A 377 -45.13 -1.76 2.78
N ILE A 378 -46.19 -2.26 2.14
CA ILE A 378 -46.18 -2.63 0.72
C ILE A 378 -45.81 -1.43 -0.15
N GLU A 379 -46.43 -0.26 0.08
CA GLU A 379 -46.13 0.96 -0.68
C GLU A 379 -44.64 1.34 -0.58
N LYS A 380 -44.09 1.34 0.65
CA LYS A 380 -42.65 1.58 0.87
C LYS A 380 -41.75 0.57 0.16
N GLN A 381 -42.12 -0.71 0.14
CA GLN A 381 -41.36 -1.75 -0.56
C GLN A 381 -41.43 -1.55 -2.08
N VAL A 382 -42.58 -1.12 -2.61
CA VAL A 382 -42.74 -0.78 -4.04
C VAL A 382 -41.87 0.41 -4.42
N GLU A 383 -41.85 1.47 -3.61
CA GLU A 383 -40.95 2.62 -3.81
C GLU A 383 -39.48 2.21 -3.81
N LEU A 384 -39.07 1.38 -2.83
CA LEU A 384 -37.72 0.83 -2.76
C LEU A 384 -37.38 0.03 -4.02
N LYS A 385 -38.29 -0.82 -4.50
CA LYS A 385 -38.11 -1.58 -5.75
C LYS A 385 -37.86 -0.64 -6.94
N VAL A 386 -38.67 0.40 -7.11
CA VAL A 386 -38.51 1.37 -8.20
C VAL A 386 -37.15 2.05 -8.12
N SER A 387 -36.71 2.43 -6.91
CA SER A 387 -35.40 3.06 -6.72
C SER A 387 -34.24 2.13 -7.10
N LEU A 388 -34.30 0.84 -6.72
CA LEU A 388 -33.31 -0.18 -7.08
C LEU A 388 -33.26 -0.42 -8.59
N GLU A 389 -34.41 -0.46 -9.26
CA GLU A 389 -34.49 -0.60 -10.72
C GLU A 389 -33.83 0.59 -11.44
N GLN A 390 -34.08 1.81 -10.98
CA GLN A 390 -33.42 3.00 -11.52
C GLN A 390 -31.90 2.96 -11.30
N ASN A 391 -31.44 2.51 -10.14
CA ASN A 391 -30.01 2.38 -9.86
C ASN A 391 -29.34 1.33 -10.76
N LEU A 392 -29.98 0.16 -10.93
CA LEU A 392 -29.51 -0.90 -11.82
C LEU A 392 -29.36 -0.45 -13.27
N VAL A 393 -30.28 0.38 -13.78
CA VAL A 393 -30.16 0.97 -15.12
C VAL A 393 -28.93 1.87 -15.22
N LYS A 394 -28.69 2.72 -14.22
CA LYS A 394 -27.51 3.60 -14.17
C LYS A 394 -26.21 2.78 -14.12
N LEU A 395 -26.11 1.84 -13.18
CA LEU A 395 -24.92 0.99 -13.01
C LEU A 395 -24.59 0.19 -14.28
N ARG A 396 -25.60 -0.39 -14.95
CA ARG A 396 -25.41 -1.11 -16.22
C ARG A 396 -24.92 -0.21 -17.35
N LYS A 397 -25.42 1.03 -17.42
CA LYS A 397 -24.97 2.02 -18.40
C LYS A 397 -23.51 2.40 -18.16
N THR A 398 -23.16 2.76 -16.92
CA THR A 398 -21.78 3.09 -16.52
C THR A 398 -20.83 1.93 -16.81
N LEU A 399 -21.22 0.69 -16.50
CA LEU A 399 -20.43 -0.50 -16.81
C LEU A 399 -20.20 -0.67 -18.32
N ALA A 400 -21.20 -0.43 -19.16
CA ALA A 400 -21.06 -0.53 -20.61
C ALA A 400 -20.12 0.54 -21.18
N GLU A 401 -20.24 1.77 -20.70
CA GLU A 401 -19.37 2.90 -21.08
C GLU A 401 -17.92 2.63 -20.67
N LEU A 402 -17.68 2.23 -19.42
CA LEU A 402 -16.34 1.93 -18.89
C LEU A 402 -15.67 0.78 -19.65
N ASN A 403 -16.40 -0.31 -19.94
CA ASN A 403 -15.85 -1.42 -20.72
C ASN A 403 -15.45 -1.00 -22.14
N LYS A 404 -16.22 -0.10 -22.76
CA LYS A 404 -15.88 0.43 -24.09
C LYS A 404 -14.63 1.29 -24.02
N GLU A 405 -14.56 2.21 -23.06
CA GLU A 405 -13.40 3.09 -22.86
C GLU A 405 -12.12 2.29 -22.62
N LYS A 406 -12.14 1.31 -21.71
CA LYS A 406 -10.99 0.44 -21.45
C LYS A 406 -10.56 -0.37 -22.66
N LYS A 407 -11.51 -0.86 -23.46
CA LYS A 407 -11.21 -1.58 -24.71
C LYS A 407 -10.54 -0.68 -25.75
N ASP A 408 -11.05 0.54 -25.92
CA ASP A 408 -10.51 1.52 -26.87
C ASP A 408 -9.12 2.02 -26.43
N LEU A 409 -8.92 2.24 -25.13
CA LEU A 409 -7.62 2.57 -24.54
C LEU A 409 -6.62 1.44 -24.74
N ARG A 410 -7.02 0.19 -24.43
CA ARG A 410 -6.16 -0.99 -24.62
C ARG A 410 -5.68 -1.10 -26.06
N LYS A 411 -6.59 -0.95 -27.03
CA LYS A 411 -6.25 -0.99 -28.46
C LYS A 411 -5.31 0.14 -28.86
N THR A 412 -5.52 1.35 -28.31
CA THR A 412 -4.63 2.50 -28.55
C THR A 412 -3.21 2.22 -28.10
N ILE A 413 -3.03 1.75 -26.87
CA ILE A 413 -1.70 1.45 -26.30
C ILE A 413 -1.06 0.26 -27.04
N GLU A 414 -1.83 -0.76 -27.39
CA GLU A 414 -1.35 -1.92 -28.15
C GLU A 414 -0.89 -1.55 -29.56
N ASN A 415 -1.60 -0.64 -30.24
CA ASN A 415 -1.14 -0.11 -31.53
C ASN A 415 0.20 0.62 -31.38
N ARG A 416 0.34 1.46 -30.35
CA ARG A 416 1.58 2.17 -30.06
C ARG A 416 2.73 1.22 -29.71
N TYR A 417 2.45 0.17 -28.94
CA TYR A 417 3.41 -0.92 -28.69
C TYR A 417 3.94 -1.52 -30.00
N ASN A 418 3.04 -1.84 -30.93
CA ASN A 418 3.39 -2.41 -32.23
C ASN A 418 4.21 -1.44 -33.10
N GLU A 419 3.90 -0.15 -33.08
CA GLU A 419 4.72 0.88 -33.73
C GLU A 419 6.13 0.94 -33.16
N LEU A 420 6.26 0.93 -31.82
CA LEU A 420 7.57 0.95 -31.16
C LEU A 420 8.38 -0.32 -31.47
N ILE A 421 7.73 -1.49 -31.57
CA ILE A 421 8.38 -2.73 -32.02
C ILE A 421 8.93 -2.58 -33.45
N ILE A 422 8.17 -2.00 -34.38
CA ILE A 422 8.62 -1.77 -35.75
C ILE A 422 9.83 -0.83 -35.75
N ASN A 423 9.78 0.26 -34.98
CA ASN A 423 10.88 1.21 -34.87
C ASN A 423 12.14 0.56 -34.26
N MET A 424 11.97 -0.29 -33.24
CA MET A 424 13.08 -1.00 -32.61
C MET A 424 13.72 -2.04 -33.56
N LYS A 425 12.93 -2.68 -34.43
CA LYS A 425 13.46 -3.58 -35.46
C LYS A 425 14.30 -2.84 -36.51
N THR A 426 14.00 -1.57 -36.79
CA THR A 426 14.84 -0.76 -37.68
C THR A 426 16.22 -0.53 -37.08
N ILE A 427 16.32 -0.37 -35.77
CA ILE A 427 17.59 -0.17 -35.05
C ILE A 427 18.32 -1.49 -34.86
N PHE A 428 17.63 -2.49 -34.31
CA PHE A 428 18.17 -3.83 -34.07
C PHE A 428 17.84 -4.78 -35.23
N SER A 429 18.24 -4.41 -36.44
CA SER A 429 17.88 -5.10 -37.69
C SER A 429 18.20 -6.61 -37.72
N LYS A 430 19.21 -7.04 -36.94
CA LYS A 430 19.64 -8.45 -36.84
C LYS A 430 19.00 -9.22 -35.67
N THR A 431 18.12 -8.58 -34.90
CA THR A 431 17.50 -9.17 -33.69
C THR A 431 16.00 -9.37 -33.92
N ASN A 432 15.50 -10.56 -33.59
CA ASN A 432 14.08 -10.86 -33.67
C ASN A 432 13.34 -10.31 -32.43
N LEU A 433 12.34 -9.45 -32.67
CA LEU A 433 11.51 -8.81 -31.63
C LEU A 433 10.03 -9.24 -31.72
N ASN A 434 9.72 -10.42 -32.26
CA ASN A 434 8.35 -10.96 -32.36
C ASN A 434 7.97 -11.88 -31.19
N GLU A 435 8.74 -11.89 -30.11
CA GLU A 435 8.64 -12.92 -29.07
C GLU A 435 7.62 -12.59 -27.97
N LEU A 436 7.34 -11.30 -27.75
CA LEU A 436 6.41 -10.85 -26.72
C LEU A 436 5.33 -9.96 -27.32
N ASP A 437 4.09 -10.37 -27.12
CA ASP A 437 2.92 -9.51 -27.36
C ASP A 437 2.79 -8.45 -26.25
N PHE A 438 1.96 -7.44 -26.51
CA PHE A 438 1.62 -6.41 -25.54
C PHE A 438 1.17 -7.03 -24.19
N MET A 439 1.72 -6.53 -23.10
CA MET A 439 1.47 -6.99 -21.72
C MET A 439 1.86 -8.45 -21.41
N LYS A 440 2.65 -9.10 -22.28
CA LYS A 440 3.22 -10.41 -21.99
C LYS A 440 4.65 -10.28 -21.48
N PHE A 441 4.79 -10.37 -20.16
CA PHE A 441 6.09 -10.36 -19.49
C PHE A 441 6.56 -11.79 -19.27
N LYS A 442 7.43 -12.29 -20.14
CA LYS A 442 7.99 -13.65 -20.06
C LYS A 442 9.51 -13.59 -20.13
N LYS A 443 10.15 -14.74 -19.89
CA LYS A 443 11.55 -14.93 -20.22
C LYS A 443 11.73 -14.84 -21.73
N ILE A 444 12.72 -14.06 -22.15
CA ILE A 444 13.12 -13.93 -23.54
C ILE A 444 14.26 -14.90 -23.81
N ASP A 445 14.16 -15.65 -24.91
CA ASP A 445 15.15 -16.63 -25.32
C ASP A 445 16.26 -15.96 -26.17
N GLY A 446 17.47 -16.50 -26.07
CA GLY A 446 18.64 -16.00 -26.80
C GLY A 446 19.95 -16.18 -26.02
N SER A 447 21.07 -15.83 -26.66
CA SER A 447 22.40 -15.92 -26.07
C SER A 447 23.22 -14.64 -26.33
N GLY A 448 24.17 -14.37 -25.43
CA GLY A 448 25.12 -13.25 -25.57
C GLY A 448 24.45 -11.89 -25.78
N ILE A 449 24.93 -11.16 -26.78
CA ILE A 449 24.51 -9.79 -27.10
C ILE A 449 23.07 -9.71 -27.66
N ASP A 450 22.62 -10.73 -28.40
CA ASP A 450 21.26 -10.75 -28.96
C ASP A 450 20.22 -10.73 -27.84
N LYS A 451 20.45 -11.53 -26.79
CA LYS A 451 19.62 -11.50 -25.59
C LYS A 451 19.58 -10.08 -25.01
N ASN A 452 20.72 -9.45 -24.76
CA ASN A 452 20.77 -8.11 -24.18
C ASN A 452 20.03 -7.07 -25.04
N LYS A 453 20.16 -7.13 -26.37
CA LYS A 453 19.41 -6.26 -27.30
C LYS A 453 17.90 -6.44 -27.17
N LYS A 454 17.41 -7.68 -27.07
CA LYS A 454 15.97 -7.94 -26.89
C LYS A 454 15.47 -7.35 -25.57
N TYR A 455 16.13 -7.63 -24.44
CA TYR A 455 15.73 -7.05 -23.14
C TYR A 455 15.75 -5.52 -23.21
N LEU A 456 16.82 -4.91 -23.75
CA LEU A 456 16.91 -3.47 -23.91
C LEU A 456 15.74 -2.92 -24.74
N ALA A 457 15.45 -3.52 -25.90
CA ALA A 457 14.36 -3.08 -26.77
C ALA A 457 13.02 -3.11 -26.03
N TYR A 458 12.67 -4.20 -25.34
CA TYR A 458 11.41 -4.27 -24.60
C TYR A 458 11.37 -3.29 -23.42
N TYR A 459 12.47 -3.08 -22.70
CA TYR A 459 12.52 -2.06 -21.64
C TYR A 459 12.29 -0.65 -22.20
N LEU A 460 12.94 -0.30 -23.29
CA LEU A 460 12.74 0.98 -23.96
C LEU A 460 11.30 1.15 -24.46
N ILE A 461 10.69 0.10 -25.02
CA ILE A 461 9.28 0.12 -25.44
C ILE A 461 8.37 0.44 -24.25
N TYR A 462 8.50 -0.30 -23.15
CA TYR A 462 7.66 -0.07 -21.98
C TYR A 462 7.92 1.28 -21.32
N PHE A 463 9.16 1.78 -21.30
CA PHE A 463 9.44 3.14 -20.83
C PHE A 463 8.74 4.22 -21.67
N ASN A 464 8.69 4.06 -23.00
CA ASN A 464 7.96 4.99 -23.86
C ASN A 464 6.45 4.90 -23.64
N LEU A 465 5.90 3.69 -23.47
CA LEU A 465 4.49 3.53 -23.12
C LEU A 465 4.14 4.14 -21.76
N LEU A 466 5.00 3.97 -20.75
CA LEU A 466 4.83 4.59 -19.42
C LEU A 466 4.86 6.12 -19.52
N ARG A 467 5.74 6.68 -20.35
CA ARG A 467 5.82 8.12 -20.58
C ARG A 467 4.56 8.67 -21.25
N GLU A 468 4.02 7.93 -22.22
CA GLU A 468 2.88 8.39 -23.03
C GLU A 468 1.52 8.14 -22.36
N TYR A 469 1.37 7.04 -21.60
CA TYR A 469 0.07 6.57 -21.10
C TYR A 469 0.04 6.27 -19.60
N GLY A 470 1.17 6.36 -18.89
CA GLY A 470 1.20 6.10 -17.46
C GLY A 470 0.46 7.18 -16.66
N THR A 471 -0.31 6.76 -15.66
CA THR A 471 -1.04 7.68 -14.76
C THR A 471 -0.15 8.48 -13.81
N TYR A 472 1.07 8.01 -13.58
CA TYR A 472 2.07 8.70 -12.77
C TYR A 472 3.47 8.45 -13.32
N THR A 473 4.42 9.29 -12.88
CA THR A 473 5.81 9.18 -13.29
C THR A 473 6.75 9.38 -12.11
N ILE A 474 7.57 8.36 -11.89
CA ILE A 474 8.78 8.39 -11.07
C ILE A 474 9.96 8.51 -12.04
N PRO A 475 11.06 9.19 -11.67
CA PRO A 475 12.23 9.25 -12.56
C PRO A 475 12.65 7.86 -13.03
N PHE A 476 13.01 7.75 -14.31
CA PHE A 476 13.44 6.49 -14.89
C PHE A 476 14.89 6.21 -14.51
N CYS A 477 15.25 4.95 -14.24
CA CYS A 477 16.63 4.57 -14.00
C CYS A 477 17.00 3.30 -14.74
N MET A 478 18.18 3.35 -15.35
CA MET A 478 18.87 2.19 -15.87
C MET A 478 20.29 2.19 -15.31
N ASP A 479 20.52 1.30 -14.35
CA ASP A 479 21.84 0.99 -13.77
C ASP A 479 22.63 0.13 -14.76
N SER A 480 22.95 0.71 -15.93
CA SER A 480 23.71 0.09 -17.02
C SER A 480 22.99 -1.10 -17.69
N PHE A 481 23.34 -1.32 -18.95
CA PHE A 481 22.89 -2.47 -19.74
C PHE A 481 24.04 -3.39 -20.15
N ILE A 482 25.26 -3.03 -19.78
CA ILE A 482 26.49 -3.70 -20.22
C ILE A 482 26.88 -4.76 -19.20
N LYS A 483 26.44 -6.00 -19.45
CA LYS A 483 26.93 -7.19 -18.72
C LYS A 483 28.10 -7.91 -19.40
N ASN A 484 28.22 -7.74 -20.72
CA ASN A 484 29.17 -8.45 -21.57
C ASN A 484 29.97 -7.44 -22.39
N GLU A 485 31.10 -7.85 -22.97
CA GLU A 485 31.82 -7.03 -23.96
C GLU A 485 30.88 -6.68 -25.12
N ILE A 486 30.74 -5.38 -25.40
CA ILE A 486 29.97 -4.86 -26.53
C ILE A 486 30.98 -4.27 -27.52
N SER A 487 30.99 -4.78 -28.74
CA SER A 487 31.94 -4.37 -29.78
C SER A 487 31.25 -3.61 -30.91
N GLY A 488 32.00 -2.65 -31.48
CA GLY A 488 31.71 -1.99 -32.75
C GLY A 488 30.26 -1.51 -32.90
N ASP A 489 29.61 -1.95 -33.97
CA ASP A 489 28.26 -1.55 -34.37
C ASP A 489 27.20 -1.81 -33.29
N ASN A 490 27.35 -2.87 -32.48
CA ASN A 490 26.37 -3.19 -31.42
C ASN A 490 26.31 -2.10 -30.34
N ALA A 491 27.46 -1.49 -30.02
CA ALA A 491 27.50 -0.40 -29.05
C ALA A 491 26.76 0.82 -29.60
N ILE A 492 27.03 1.18 -30.86
CA ILE A 492 26.40 2.32 -31.55
C ILE A 492 24.88 2.12 -31.59
N GLU A 493 24.40 0.95 -31.98
CA GLU A 493 22.95 0.64 -32.02
C GLU A 493 22.29 0.77 -30.64
N MET A 494 22.88 0.17 -29.59
CA MET A 494 22.28 0.12 -28.25
C MET A 494 22.33 1.48 -27.55
N PHE A 495 23.46 2.18 -27.62
CA PHE A 495 23.57 3.54 -27.06
C PHE A 495 22.71 4.54 -27.83
N GLY A 496 22.67 4.47 -29.17
CA GLY A 496 21.78 5.29 -29.98
C GLY A 496 20.30 5.03 -29.66
N ALA A 497 19.91 3.78 -29.38
CA ALA A 497 18.56 3.46 -28.92
C ALA A 497 18.25 4.09 -27.54
N ILE A 498 19.21 4.09 -26.61
CA ILE A 498 19.04 4.72 -25.29
C ILE A 498 18.91 6.23 -25.43
N GLU A 499 19.79 6.87 -26.19
CA GLU A 499 19.74 8.31 -26.42
C GLU A 499 18.41 8.73 -27.05
N LYS A 500 17.86 7.90 -27.94
CA LYS A 500 16.59 8.18 -28.62
C LYS A 500 15.33 7.87 -27.81
N TYR A 501 15.31 6.79 -27.03
CA TYR A 501 14.09 6.26 -26.41
C TYR A 501 14.08 6.29 -24.88
N PHE A 502 15.25 6.41 -24.24
CA PHE A 502 15.33 6.52 -22.79
C PHE A 502 15.50 7.97 -22.35
N PHE A 503 16.42 8.70 -22.98
CA PHE A 503 16.66 10.11 -22.63
C PHE A 503 15.46 10.97 -23.02
N ASP A 504 15.24 11.99 -22.21
CA ASP A 504 14.15 12.95 -22.36
C ASP A 504 14.49 14.22 -21.60
N SER A 505 14.03 15.35 -22.12
CA SER A 505 14.13 16.65 -21.46
C SER A 505 12.96 16.90 -20.51
N ASN A 506 11.80 16.29 -20.78
CA ASN A 506 10.58 16.50 -20.00
C ASN A 506 10.48 15.58 -18.78
N ASN A 507 11.06 14.38 -18.85
CA ASN A 507 11.07 13.41 -17.77
C ASN A 507 12.49 13.19 -17.24
N GLN A 508 12.62 13.17 -15.92
CA GLN A 508 13.91 12.90 -15.31
C GLN A 508 14.32 11.44 -15.52
N SER A 509 15.55 11.23 -15.97
CA SER A 509 16.14 9.90 -16.14
C SER A 509 17.55 9.83 -15.54
N PHE A 510 17.92 8.65 -15.08
CA PHE A 510 19.22 8.32 -14.51
C PHE A 510 19.83 7.18 -15.30
N PHE A 511 21.02 7.41 -15.85
CA PHE A 511 21.72 6.43 -16.66
C PHE A 511 23.17 6.30 -16.20
N SER A 512 23.56 5.11 -15.75
CA SER A 512 24.96 4.88 -15.39
C SER A 512 25.78 4.47 -16.62
N ILE A 513 26.93 5.11 -16.80
CA ILE A 513 27.84 4.85 -17.92
C ILE A 513 29.30 4.97 -17.50
N VAL A 514 30.19 4.20 -18.11
CA VAL A 514 31.64 4.43 -17.99
C VAL A 514 32.08 5.53 -18.96
N SER A 515 33.02 6.37 -18.55
CA SER A 515 33.43 7.56 -19.30
C SER A 515 33.85 7.25 -20.74
N GLU A 516 34.47 6.09 -21.01
CA GLU A 516 34.85 5.68 -22.36
C GLU A 516 33.66 5.52 -23.32
N ASN A 517 32.48 5.14 -22.81
CA ASN A 517 31.31 4.88 -23.62
C ASN A 517 30.52 6.16 -23.96
N LEU A 518 30.87 7.30 -23.36
CA LEU A 518 30.26 8.60 -23.71
C LEU A 518 30.46 8.96 -25.19
N LYS A 519 31.49 8.41 -25.84
CA LYS A 519 31.77 8.56 -27.28
C LYS A 519 30.63 8.07 -28.18
N HIS A 520 29.71 7.27 -27.66
CA HIS A 520 28.56 6.73 -28.40
C HIS A 520 27.32 7.64 -28.36
N PHE A 521 27.37 8.74 -27.61
CA PHE A 521 26.29 9.72 -27.55
C PHE A 521 26.66 10.99 -28.30
N GLU A 522 25.70 11.56 -29.01
CA GLU A 522 25.92 12.76 -29.82
C GLU A 522 25.90 14.03 -28.95
N ASN A 523 25.02 14.10 -27.95
CA ASN A 523 24.71 15.36 -27.24
C ASN A 523 25.07 15.32 -25.74
N THR A 524 26.19 14.71 -25.38
CA THR A 524 26.62 14.54 -23.96
C THR A 524 26.68 15.83 -23.12
N LYS A 525 26.84 16.99 -23.76
CA LYS A 525 26.89 18.31 -23.09
C LYS A 525 25.53 18.83 -22.65
N GLU A 526 24.44 18.32 -23.22
CA GLU A 526 23.07 18.71 -22.86
C GLU A 526 22.57 17.96 -21.62
N TYR A 527 23.24 16.89 -21.24
CA TYR A 527 22.87 16.05 -20.09
C TYR A 527 23.63 16.48 -18.83
N ASN A 528 22.97 16.39 -17.68
CA ASN A 528 23.63 16.62 -16.40
C ASN A 528 24.61 15.46 -16.13
N GLN A 529 25.87 15.79 -15.80
CA GLN A 529 26.93 14.82 -15.59
C GLN A 529 27.29 14.75 -14.10
N VAL A 530 27.10 13.58 -13.50
CA VAL A 530 27.42 13.33 -12.08
C VAL A 530 28.58 12.35 -12.00
N GLU A 531 29.77 12.89 -11.69
CA GLU A 531 30.99 12.10 -11.60
C GLU A 531 31.11 11.37 -10.24
N VAL A 532 31.31 10.06 -10.30
CA VAL A 532 31.50 9.19 -9.13
C VAL A 532 32.88 8.52 -9.11
N ASN A 533 33.91 9.23 -9.59
CA ASN A 533 35.28 8.74 -9.59
C ASN A 533 35.85 8.55 -8.16
N GLY A 534 36.59 7.47 -7.94
CA GLY A 534 37.24 7.19 -6.67
C GLY A 534 36.29 6.66 -5.58
N LYS A 535 36.49 7.10 -4.33
CA LYS A 535 35.64 6.67 -3.21
C LYS A 535 34.32 7.44 -3.22
N LEU A 536 33.19 6.72 -3.21
CA LEU A 536 31.86 7.32 -3.32
C LEU A 536 31.54 8.28 -2.16
N LEU A 537 31.95 7.94 -0.92
CA LEU A 537 31.77 8.75 0.28
C LEU A 537 33.11 9.23 0.83
N LEU A 538 33.13 10.43 1.40
CA LEU A 538 34.35 11.08 1.89
C LEU A 538 34.18 11.51 3.36
N LYS A 539 35.24 11.36 4.17
CA LYS A 539 35.23 11.74 5.59
C LYS A 539 35.04 13.24 5.82
N GLU A 540 35.70 14.05 5.00
CA GLU A 540 35.64 15.52 5.06
C GLU A 540 34.23 16.09 4.84
N ASN A 541 33.34 15.33 4.21
CA ASN A 541 31.97 15.74 3.96
C ASN A 541 31.01 15.38 5.11
N TYR A 542 31.43 14.54 6.06
CA TYR A 542 30.54 13.96 7.07
C TYR A 542 29.82 15.03 7.89
N ASP A 543 30.57 15.96 8.50
CA ASP A 543 29.99 16.98 9.36
C ASP A 543 29.01 17.87 8.58
N LYS A 544 29.38 18.31 7.37
CA LYS A 544 28.53 19.14 6.52
C LYS A 544 27.23 18.43 6.09
N VAL A 545 27.32 17.15 5.73
CA VAL A 545 26.16 16.39 5.24
C VAL A 545 25.25 15.96 6.39
N SER A 546 25.81 15.62 7.56
CA SER A 546 25.02 15.25 8.74
C SER A 546 24.03 16.33 9.19
N LEU A 547 24.38 17.61 9.02
CA LEU A 547 23.48 18.74 9.31
C LEU A 547 22.21 18.78 8.45
N LYS A 548 22.15 18.03 7.33
CA LYS A 548 20.95 17.94 6.48
C LYS A 548 19.90 16.96 7.02
N PHE A 549 20.32 16.05 7.90
CA PHE A 549 19.47 15.04 8.50
C PHE A 549 18.88 15.60 9.81
N HIS A 550 17.64 16.07 9.73
CA HIS A 550 16.89 16.54 10.90
C HIS A 550 16.09 15.37 11.47
N PHE A 551 16.31 15.07 12.75
CA PHE A 551 15.68 13.97 13.49
C PHE A 551 15.08 14.48 14.81
N GLU A 552 14.72 15.76 14.86
CA GLU A 552 14.17 16.40 16.07
C GLU A 552 12.74 15.93 16.35
#